data_AF-A0A834BAV7-F1
#
_entry.id   AF-A0A834BAV7-F1
#
_cell.length_a   1.000
_cell.length_b   1.000
_cell.length_c   1.000
_cell.angle_alpha   90.00
_cell.angle_beta   90.00
_cell.angle_gamma   90.00
#
_symmetry.space_group_name_H-M   'P 1'
#
loop_
_entity.id
_entity.type
_entity.pdbx_description
1 polymer ?
#
loop_
_entity_poly.entity_id
_entity_poly.type
_entity_poly.pdbx_seq_one_letter_code
_entity_poly.pdbx_strand_id
1 'polypeptide(L)'
;MADVLSVGVNLEAFSQAINAIQALRSSVSRVFDCLKDGMRNKETLEGREKAFIAQFQDNLHSVNRDLNELERLSNLVGKPSENHPLHNSGLLSLDPVQDKTPLYSQLLQAYKWSNKVTLGKVLKVIVVMRSLFIDRTIVKGFSENVYTEDGKLDIWSKSNYQVFQKVTDHATTALLHYQLPQMPDVVVRSFMTWLRSYIKLFQAPCQRCGKFLQDGLPPTWRDFRTLEAFHDTCRQ
;
A
#
# COMPACT_ATOMS: atom_id res chain seq x y z
N MET A 1 2.36 58.65 15.83
CA MET A 1 1.31 57.94 16.58
C MET A 1 1.47 56.47 16.27
N ALA A 2 2.11 55.73 17.17
CA ALA A 2 2.35 54.30 17.01
C ALA A 2 1.04 53.58 17.37
N ASP A 3 0.29 53.22 16.34
CA ASP A 3 -0.89 52.39 16.51
C ASP A 3 -0.40 50.96 16.79
N VAL A 4 -0.68 50.51 18.01
CA VAL A 4 -0.34 49.18 18.50
C VAL A 4 -1.21 48.20 17.73
N LEU A 5 -0.67 47.64 16.64
CA LEU A 5 -1.30 46.53 15.92
C LEU A 5 -1.27 45.30 16.83
N SER A 6 -2.33 45.18 17.62
CA SER A 6 -2.72 43.99 18.36
C SER A 6 -2.60 42.77 17.45
N VAL A 7 -1.67 41.88 17.80
CA VAL A 7 -1.47 40.60 17.14
C VAL A 7 -2.75 39.78 17.34
N GLY A 8 -3.60 39.75 16.32
CA GLY A 8 -4.89 39.06 16.30
C GLY A 8 -4.79 37.53 16.24
N VAL A 9 -3.85 36.94 16.96
CA VAL A 9 -3.87 35.50 17.27
C VAL A 9 -4.38 35.41 18.70
N ASN A 10 -5.55 34.82 18.91
CA ASN A 10 -6.12 34.67 20.24
C ASN A 10 -5.28 33.66 21.04
N LEU A 11 -4.15 34.12 21.58
CA LEU A 11 -3.20 33.33 22.39
C LEU A 11 -3.89 32.67 23.58
N GLU A 12 -4.93 33.33 24.10
CA GLU A 12 -5.75 32.79 25.18
C GLU A 12 -6.59 31.61 24.70
N ALA A 13 -7.21 31.69 23.52
CA ALA A 13 -7.91 30.56 22.90
C ALA A 13 -6.98 29.39 22.58
N PHE A 14 -5.72 29.65 22.16
CA PHE A 14 -4.71 28.61 21.97
C PHE A 14 -4.33 27.92 23.29
N SER A 15 -4.07 28.70 24.34
CA SER A 15 -3.76 28.18 25.67
C SER A 15 -4.92 27.31 26.20
N GLN A 16 -6.15 27.79 26.04
CA GLN A 16 -7.37 27.04 26.40
C GLN A 16 -7.53 25.76 25.58
N ALA A 17 -7.25 25.78 24.27
CA ALA A 17 -7.29 24.59 23.41
C ALA A 17 -6.25 23.54 23.81
N ILE A 18 -5.03 23.96 24.18
CA ILE A 18 -3.99 23.04 24.67
C ILE A 18 -4.41 22.41 25.99
N ASN A 19 -5.00 23.18 26.91
CA ASN A 19 -5.53 22.65 28.17
C ASN A 19 -6.70 21.67 27.92
N ALA A 20 -7.58 21.95 26.97
CA ALA A 20 -8.65 21.04 26.56
C ALA A 20 -8.10 19.73 25.95
N ILE A 21 -7.01 19.77 25.17
CA ILE A 21 -6.32 18.57 24.68
C ILE A 21 -5.76 17.73 25.85
N GLN A 22 -5.19 18.38 26.86
CA GLN A 22 -4.67 17.67 28.04
C GLN A 22 -5.80 17.03 28.86
N ALA A 23 -6.94 17.72 29.00
CA ALA A 23 -8.13 17.18 29.65
C ALA A 23 -8.67 15.95 28.90
N LEU A 24 -8.81 16.04 27.57
CA LEU A 24 -9.25 14.93 26.72
C LEU A 24 -8.32 13.71 26.82
N ARG A 25 -6.99 13.93 26.81
CA ARG A 25 -6.02 12.84 27.03
C ARG A 25 -6.23 12.18 28.39
N SER A 26 -6.48 12.96 29.43
CA SER A 26 -6.72 12.46 30.78
C SER A 26 -8.02 11.64 30.87
N SER A 27 -9.11 12.08 30.22
CA SER A 27 -10.38 11.34 30.20
C SER A 27 -10.29 10.05 29.38
N VAL A 28 -9.60 10.07 28.25
CA VAL A 28 -9.32 8.85 27.46
C VAL A 28 -8.47 7.86 28.26
N SER A 29 -7.43 8.32 28.96
CA SER A 29 -6.63 7.45 29.84
C SER A 29 -7.49 6.80 30.94
N ARG A 30 -8.44 7.54 31.55
CA ARG A 30 -9.36 6.98 32.55
C ARG A 30 -10.25 5.87 31.98
N VAL A 31 -10.69 5.98 30.72
CA VAL A 31 -11.44 4.92 30.04
C VAL A 31 -10.58 3.66 29.90
N PHE A 32 -9.32 3.82 29.48
CA PHE A 32 -8.40 2.70 29.35
C PHE A 32 -7.99 2.09 30.70
N ASP A 33 -7.80 2.90 31.74
CA ASP A 33 -7.54 2.41 33.10
C ASP A 33 -8.75 1.66 33.66
N CYS A 34 -9.98 2.14 33.40
CA CYS A 34 -11.22 1.45 33.78
C CYS A 34 -11.36 0.08 33.08
N LEU A 35 -11.01 -0.01 31.79
CA LEU A 35 -10.95 -1.28 31.06
C LEU A 35 -9.85 -2.21 31.57
N LYS A 36 -8.67 -1.64 31.88
CA LYS A 36 -7.50 -2.37 32.38
C LYS A 36 -7.76 -2.95 33.76
N ASP A 37 -8.33 -2.18 34.67
CA ASP A 37 -8.61 -2.64 36.03
C ASP A 37 -9.73 -3.67 36.06
N GLY A 38 -10.64 -3.65 35.08
CA GLY A 38 -11.71 -4.64 34.94
C GLY A 38 -12.61 -4.73 36.19
N MET A 39 -13.41 -5.79 36.29
CA MET A 39 -14.29 -6.00 37.45
C MET A 39 -13.54 -6.53 38.68
N ARG A 40 -12.63 -5.75 39.28
CA ARG A 40 -11.93 -6.14 40.52
C ARG A 40 -12.79 -5.91 41.76
N ASN A 41 -13.45 -6.97 42.27
CA ASN A 41 -13.75 -7.26 43.70
C ASN A 41 -14.77 -8.42 43.86
N LYS A 42 -14.78 -9.10 45.02
CA LYS A 42 -15.32 -10.45 45.25
C LYS A 42 -16.79 -10.58 45.73
N GLU A 43 -17.76 -9.82 45.22
CA GLU A 43 -19.19 -10.05 45.55
C GLU A 43 -20.14 -10.02 44.33
N THR A 44 -21.45 -10.14 44.51
CA THR A 44 -22.46 -10.69 43.56
C THR A 44 -22.48 -10.10 42.14
N LEU A 45 -22.65 -10.97 41.14
CA LEU A 45 -22.34 -10.73 39.71
C LEU A 45 -23.21 -9.68 39.00
N GLU A 46 -24.53 -9.64 39.23
CA GLU A 46 -25.45 -8.78 38.43
C GLU A 46 -25.40 -7.29 38.79
N GLY A 47 -25.18 -6.95 40.06
CA GLY A 47 -25.05 -5.54 40.49
C GLY A 47 -23.75 -4.90 39.97
N ARG A 48 -22.72 -5.71 39.76
CA ARG A 48 -21.38 -5.28 39.35
C ARG A 48 -21.32 -4.91 37.88
N GLU A 49 -21.97 -5.70 37.03
CA GLU A 49 -22.02 -5.42 35.61
C GLU A 49 -22.77 -4.10 35.37
N LYS A 50 -23.90 -3.88 36.05
CA LYS A 50 -24.64 -2.61 35.96
C LYS A 50 -23.83 -1.41 36.46
N ALA A 51 -23.14 -1.55 37.61
CA ALA A 51 -22.31 -0.47 38.15
C ALA A 51 -21.08 -0.15 37.28
N PHE A 52 -20.44 -1.18 36.72
CA PHE A 52 -19.31 -1.05 35.80
C PHE A 52 -19.75 -0.41 34.48
N ILE A 53 -20.85 -0.88 33.89
CA ILE A 53 -21.39 -0.30 32.66
C ILE A 53 -21.80 1.16 32.88
N ALA A 54 -22.42 1.49 34.01
CA ALA A 54 -22.77 2.88 34.35
C ALA A 54 -21.50 3.75 34.45
N GLN A 55 -20.48 3.30 35.19
CA GLN A 55 -19.22 4.02 35.32
C GLN A 55 -18.47 4.16 33.99
N PHE A 56 -18.51 3.14 33.15
CA PHE A 56 -17.90 3.15 31.82
C PHE A 56 -18.64 4.10 30.87
N GLN A 57 -19.97 4.10 30.90
CA GLN A 57 -20.80 5.04 30.16
C GLN A 57 -20.52 6.49 30.59
N ASP A 58 -20.41 6.76 31.89
CA ASP A 58 -20.08 8.10 32.41
C ASP A 58 -18.70 8.57 31.93
N ASN A 59 -17.70 7.67 31.93
CA ASN A 59 -16.36 7.97 31.42
C ASN A 59 -16.38 8.26 29.91
N LEU A 60 -17.13 7.50 29.10
CA LEU A 60 -17.31 7.77 27.67
C LEU A 60 -18.05 9.09 27.42
N HIS A 61 -19.06 9.41 28.23
CA HIS A 61 -19.76 10.70 28.14
C HIS A 61 -18.82 11.85 28.51
N SER A 62 -17.88 11.65 29.43
CA SER A 62 -16.84 12.64 29.74
C SER A 62 -15.90 12.87 28.56
N VAL A 63 -15.43 11.81 27.89
CA VAL A 63 -14.60 11.93 26.68
C VAL A 63 -15.34 12.71 25.59
N ASN A 64 -16.63 12.42 25.39
CA ASN A 64 -17.43 13.13 24.39
C ASN A 64 -17.60 14.62 24.74
N ARG A 65 -17.77 14.97 26.02
CA ARG A 65 -17.82 16.38 26.46
C ARG A 65 -16.50 17.10 26.21
N ASP A 66 -15.38 16.50 26.59
CA ASP A 66 -14.05 17.10 26.42
C ASP A 66 -13.70 17.28 24.93
N LEU A 67 -14.14 16.35 24.08
CA LEU A 67 -13.96 16.42 22.62
C LEU A 67 -14.80 17.55 22.00
N ASN A 68 -16.06 17.68 22.39
CA ASN A 68 -16.94 18.76 21.91
C ASN A 68 -16.45 20.15 22.34
N GLU A 69 -15.92 20.27 23.56
CA GLU A 69 -15.34 21.54 24.02
C GLU A 69 -14.06 21.89 23.26
N LEU A 70 -13.23 20.89 22.95
CA LEU A 70 -12.06 21.09 22.10
C LEU A 70 -12.43 21.52 20.68
N GLU A 71 -13.46 20.92 20.08
CA GLU A 71 -13.95 21.30 18.75
C GLU A 71 -14.48 22.75 18.75
N ARG A 72 -15.20 23.15 19.80
CA ARG A 72 -15.66 24.53 19.99
C ARG A 72 -14.50 25.52 20.09
N LEU A 73 -13.47 25.19 20.86
CA LEU A 73 -12.27 26.03 21.02
C LEU A 73 -11.40 26.07 19.75
N SER A 74 -11.35 24.98 18.99
CA SER A 74 -10.66 24.93 17.69
C SER A 74 -11.24 25.90 16.68
N ASN A 75 -12.55 26.19 16.73
CA ASN A 75 -13.19 27.17 15.85
C ASN A 75 -12.87 28.62 16.25
N LEU A 76 -12.45 28.86 17.49
CA LEU A 76 -12.02 30.18 18.00
C LEU A 76 -10.53 30.45 17.74
N VAL A 77 -9.77 29.38 17.51
CA VAL A 77 -8.39 29.43 17.02
C VAL A 77 -8.45 29.76 15.52
N GLY A 78 -8.66 31.04 15.20
CA GLY A 78 -8.67 31.53 13.83
C GLY A 78 -7.37 31.20 13.08
N LYS A 79 -7.47 31.04 11.76
CA LYS A 79 -6.28 30.86 10.90
C LYS A 79 -5.35 32.08 11.07
N PRO A 80 -4.03 31.90 11.20
CA PRO A 80 -3.10 33.03 11.16
C PRO A 80 -3.38 33.83 9.89
N SER A 81 -3.50 35.16 9.99
CA SER A 81 -3.70 35.99 8.81
C SER A 81 -2.54 35.76 7.83
N GLU A 82 -2.85 35.28 6.62
CA GLU A 82 -1.87 34.91 5.59
C GLU A 82 -0.99 36.07 5.07
N ASN A 83 -1.17 37.29 5.58
CA ASN A 83 -0.53 38.48 5.04
C ASN A 83 0.40 39.13 6.05
N HIS A 84 1.58 38.54 6.23
CA HIS A 84 2.77 39.27 6.63
C HIS A 84 3.81 39.14 5.50
N PRO A 85 4.20 40.23 4.82
CA PRO A 85 5.18 40.17 3.75
C PRO A 85 6.58 40.12 4.35
N LEU A 86 6.96 39.00 4.96
CA LEU A 86 8.34 38.74 5.37
C LEU A 86 9.17 38.21 4.19
N HIS A 87 9.14 38.94 3.07
CA HIS A 87 9.89 38.76 1.82
C HIS A 87 10.72 37.44 1.74
N ASN A 88 12.05 37.52 1.77
CA ASN A 88 12.92 36.33 1.64
C ASN A 88 13.09 35.54 2.95
N SER A 89 12.73 36.14 4.09
CA SER A 89 12.82 35.50 5.40
C SER A 89 11.73 34.42 5.61
N GLY A 90 10.62 34.51 4.88
CA GLY A 90 9.56 33.48 4.86
C GLY A 90 9.95 32.18 4.14
N LEU A 91 11.06 32.18 3.40
CA LEU A 91 11.60 30.99 2.73
C LEU A 91 12.41 30.10 3.68
N LEU A 92 12.78 30.59 4.86
CA LEU A 92 13.52 29.81 5.86
C LEU A 92 12.62 28.87 6.67
N SER A 93 11.30 29.11 6.67
CA SER A 93 10.27 28.24 7.25
C SER A 93 9.69 27.23 6.25
N LEU A 94 10.17 27.24 5.01
CA LEU A 94 9.95 26.14 4.06
C LEU A 94 10.91 25.00 4.43
N ASP A 95 10.70 24.43 5.61
CA ASP A 95 11.17 23.07 5.87
C ASP A 95 10.47 22.18 4.83
N PRO A 96 11.18 21.40 3.98
CA PRO A 96 10.55 20.58 2.93
C PRO A 96 9.58 19.51 3.46
N VAL A 97 9.45 19.41 4.79
CA VAL A 97 8.84 18.31 5.54
C VAL A 97 7.48 18.69 6.13
N GLN A 98 6.74 19.66 5.59
CA GLN A 98 5.33 19.85 5.99
C GLN A 98 4.31 20.00 4.87
N ASP A 99 4.69 19.74 3.62
CA ASP A 99 3.68 19.42 2.63
C ASP A 99 3.25 17.95 2.84
N LYS A 100 2.28 17.74 3.74
CA LYS A 100 1.44 16.52 3.78
C LYS A 100 0.52 16.50 2.55
N THR A 101 1.06 16.82 1.38
CA THR A 101 0.38 16.60 0.12
C THR A 101 0.27 15.10 -0.08
N PRO A 102 -0.91 14.56 -0.44
CA PRO A 102 -1.04 13.16 -0.86
C PRO A 102 -0.20 12.86 -2.12
N LEU A 103 0.50 13.86 -2.67
CA LEU A 103 1.49 13.70 -3.72
C LEU A 103 2.53 12.65 -3.39
N TYR A 104 3.04 12.52 -2.15
CA TYR A 104 4.04 11.46 -1.89
C TYR A 104 3.44 10.07 -2.02
N SER A 105 2.26 9.81 -1.46
CA SER A 105 1.59 8.50 -1.60
C SER A 105 1.07 8.24 -3.02
N GLN A 106 0.61 9.29 -3.72
CA GLN A 106 0.18 9.23 -5.13
C GLN A 106 1.37 9.06 -6.09
N LEU A 107 2.51 9.73 -5.85
CA LEU A 107 3.78 9.50 -6.55
C LEU A 107 4.30 8.11 -6.23
N LEU A 108 4.21 7.65 -4.98
CA LEU A 108 4.61 6.29 -4.62
C LEU A 108 3.73 5.24 -5.32
N GLN A 109 2.42 5.50 -5.46
CA GLN A 109 1.50 4.66 -6.24
C GLN A 109 1.78 4.72 -7.75
N ALA A 110 2.06 5.89 -8.31
CA ALA A 110 2.52 6.04 -9.69
C ALA A 110 3.89 5.37 -9.89
N TYR A 111 4.71 5.36 -8.85
CA TYR A 111 6.04 4.78 -8.83
C TYR A 111 6.03 3.28 -8.58
N LYS A 112 4.99 2.69 -7.98
CA LYS A 112 4.86 1.23 -7.84
C LYS A 112 3.42 0.80 -8.06
N TRP A 113 3.15 0.29 -9.25
CA TRP A 113 1.85 -0.22 -9.63
C TRP A 113 1.96 -1.71 -10.01
N SER A 114 0.90 -2.47 -9.77
CA SER A 114 0.81 -3.87 -10.16
C SER A 114 -0.42 -4.08 -11.01
N ASN A 115 -0.29 -4.84 -12.09
CA ASN A 115 -1.40 -5.09 -13.01
C ASN A 115 -1.46 -6.57 -13.39
N LYS A 116 -2.69 -7.04 -13.59
CA LYS A 116 -2.99 -8.41 -13.99
C LYS A 116 -3.17 -8.47 -15.50
N VAL A 117 -2.24 -9.13 -16.18
CA VAL A 117 -2.33 -9.47 -17.60
C VAL A 117 -2.85 -10.91 -17.72
N THR A 118 -3.80 -11.16 -18.62
CA THR A 118 -4.33 -12.53 -18.84
C THR A 118 -3.99 -12.97 -20.25
N LEU A 119 -3.38 -14.15 -20.38
CA LEU A 119 -3.01 -14.73 -21.68
C LEU A 119 -3.95 -15.88 -22.01
N GLY A 120 -5.00 -15.56 -22.77
CA GLY A 120 -6.04 -16.52 -23.15
C GLY A 120 -6.64 -17.23 -21.93
N LYS A 121 -6.86 -18.54 -22.04
CA LYS A 121 -7.26 -19.41 -20.93
C LYS A 121 -6.08 -20.23 -20.37
N VAL A 122 -4.85 -19.73 -20.54
CA VAL A 122 -3.63 -20.46 -20.15
C VAL A 122 -3.14 -19.97 -18.80
N LEU A 123 -2.87 -18.67 -18.67
CA LEU A 123 -2.22 -18.11 -17.49
C LEU A 123 -2.64 -16.66 -17.21
N LYS A 124 -2.50 -16.28 -15.94
CA LYS A 124 -2.62 -14.92 -15.41
C LYS A 124 -1.23 -14.48 -14.94
N VAL A 125 -0.84 -13.27 -15.30
CA VAL A 125 0.47 -12.69 -14.98
C VAL A 125 0.25 -11.44 -14.18
N ILE A 126 0.93 -11.33 -13.05
CA ILE A 126 0.97 -10.13 -12.24
C ILE A 126 2.29 -9.46 -12.53
N VAL A 127 2.23 -8.32 -13.21
CA VAL A 127 3.40 -7.50 -13.52
C VAL A 127 3.45 -6.38 -12.49
N VAL A 128 4.50 -6.36 -11.69
CA VAL A 128 4.80 -5.30 -10.73
C VAL A 128 5.80 -4.37 -11.38
N MET A 129 5.38 -3.13 -11.58
CA MET A 129 6.18 -2.07 -12.16
C MET A 129 6.69 -1.18 -11.05
N ARG A 130 7.91 -0.68 -11.24
CA ARG A 130 8.48 0.41 -10.47
C ARG A 130 8.89 1.55 -11.41
N SER A 131 8.08 2.60 -11.50
CA SER A 131 8.13 3.61 -12.57
C SER A 131 7.97 2.94 -13.95
N LEU A 132 8.95 3.06 -14.84
CA LEU A 132 8.97 2.43 -16.18
C LEU A 132 9.65 1.06 -16.20
N PHE A 133 10.14 0.58 -15.05
CA PHE A 133 10.82 -0.71 -14.96
C PHE A 133 9.86 -1.80 -14.51
N ILE A 134 9.94 -2.97 -15.13
CA ILE A 134 9.33 -4.17 -14.58
C ILE A 134 10.24 -4.61 -13.42
N ASP A 135 9.73 -4.59 -12.20
CA ASP A 135 10.49 -4.97 -11.00
C ASP A 135 10.34 -6.47 -10.71
N ARG A 136 9.12 -6.98 -10.89
CA ARG A 136 8.78 -8.37 -10.64
C ARG A 136 7.65 -8.82 -11.55
N THR A 137 7.72 -10.07 -11.98
CA THR A 137 6.61 -10.75 -12.66
C THR A 137 6.29 -12.03 -11.91
N ILE A 138 5.02 -12.31 -11.67
CA ILE A 138 4.54 -13.58 -11.10
C ILE A 138 3.54 -14.18 -12.07
N VAL A 139 3.73 -15.44 -12.42
CA VAL A 139 2.84 -16.18 -13.31
C VAL A 139 2.05 -17.20 -12.50
N LYS A 140 0.73 -17.18 -12.66
CA LYS A 140 -0.21 -18.14 -12.10
C LYS A 140 -1.07 -18.74 -13.22
N GLY A 141 -1.60 -19.93 -13.00
CA GLY A 141 -2.53 -20.59 -13.91
C GLY A 141 -3.85 -19.84 -14.05
N PHE A 142 -4.54 -20.05 -15.16
CA PHE A 142 -5.83 -19.40 -15.42
C PHE A 142 -6.89 -19.71 -14.34
N SER A 143 -6.86 -20.92 -13.77
CA SER A 143 -7.75 -21.35 -12.69
C SER A 143 -7.38 -20.78 -11.31
N GLU A 144 -6.16 -20.28 -11.12
CA GLU A 144 -5.70 -19.83 -9.81
C GLU A 144 -6.28 -18.46 -9.44
N ASN A 145 -6.50 -18.26 -8.14
CA ASN A 145 -6.81 -16.95 -7.59
C ASN A 145 -5.54 -16.10 -7.52
N VAL A 146 -5.64 -14.89 -8.05
CA VAL A 146 -4.57 -13.88 -8.07
C VAL A 146 -4.84 -12.75 -7.09
N TYR A 147 -5.94 -12.83 -6.34
CA TYR A 147 -6.32 -11.89 -5.30
C TYR A 147 -6.18 -12.55 -3.92
N THR A 148 -5.70 -11.78 -2.95
CA THR A 148 -5.72 -12.11 -1.53
C THR A 148 -7.13 -11.99 -0.98
N GLU A 149 -7.38 -12.51 0.23
CA GLU A 149 -8.66 -12.41 0.96
C GLU A 149 -9.17 -10.95 1.06
N ASP A 150 -8.25 -9.99 1.16
CA ASP A 150 -8.54 -8.54 1.19
C ASP A 150 -8.92 -7.93 -0.19
N GLY A 151 -9.04 -8.74 -1.25
CA GLY A 151 -9.35 -8.29 -2.62
C GLY A 151 -8.19 -7.60 -3.36
N LYS A 152 -6.99 -7.53 -2.77
CA LYS A 152 -5.77 -6.99 -3.41
C LYS A 152 -5.07 -8.04 -4.26
N LEU A 153 -4.30 -7.62 -5.27
CA LEU A 153 -3.48 -8.55 -6.06
C LEU A 153 -2.39 -9.19 -5.18
N ASP A 154 -2.29 -10.51 -5.24
CA ASP A 154 -1.27 -11.29 -4.55
C ASP A 154 0.06 -11.22 -5.30
N ILE A 155 0.90 -10.24 -4.92
CA ILE A 155 2.21 -9.98 -5.50
C ILE A 155 3.35 -10.78 -4.84
N TRP A 156 3.04 -11.75 -3.97
CA TRP A 156 4.04 -12.44 -3.16
C TRP A 156 4.02 -13.95 -3.35
N SER A 157 2.83 -14.56 -3.40
CA SER A 157 2.73 -16.01 -3.42
C SER A 157 3.02 -16.58 -4.79
N LYS A 158 3.76 -17.69 -4.81
CA LYS A 158 4.04 -18.46 -6.02
C LYS A 158 2.77 -19.15 -6.53
N SER A 159 2.80 -19.59 -7.77
CA SER A 159 1.76 -20.49 -8.32
C SER A 159 1.81 -21.85 -7.62
N ASN A 160 0.65 -22.49 -7.49
CA ASN A 160 0.52 -23.87 -7.04
C ASN A 160 1.02 -24.90 -8.07
N TYR A 161 1.14 -24.51 -9.35
CA TYR A 161 1.58 -25.42 -10.41
C TYR A 161 3.05 -25.19 -10.77
N GLN A 162 3.83 -26.26 -10.77
CA GLN A 162 5.27 -26.24 -11.07
C GLN A 162 5.59 -25.61 -12.43
N VAL A 163 4.74 -25.83 -13.44
CA VAL A 163 4.92 -25.24 -14.78
C VAL A 163 4.96 -23.71 -14.72
N PHE A 164 4.07 -23.06 -13.96
CA PHE A 164 4.02 -21.60 -13.87
C PHE A 164 5.07 -21.03 -12.91
N GLN A 165 5.52 -21.81 -11.91
CA GLN A 165 6.70 -21.48 -11.13
C GLN A 165 7.93 -21.37 -12.05
N LYS A 166 8.16 -22.37 -12.92
CA LYS A 166 9.24 -22.34 -13.92
C LYS A 166 9.10 -21.16 -14.89
N VAL A 167 7.89 -20.87 -15.39
CA VAL A 167 7.65 -19.71 -16.25
C VAL A 167 7.96 -18.39 -15.53
N THR A 168 7.70 -18.30 -14.22
CA THR A 168 8.05 -17.14 -13.39
C THR A 168 9.56 -16.95 -13.28
N ASP A 169 10.32 -18.04 -13.10
CA ASP A 169 11.79 -18.00 -13.10
C ASP A 169 12.35 -17.56 -14.46
N HIS A 170 11.77 -18.06 -15.55
CA HIS A 170 12.13 -17.66 -16.91
C HIS A 170 11.78 -16.20 -17.18
N ALA A 171 10.66 -15.69 -16.65
CA ALA A 171 10.30 -14.28 -16.75
C ALA A 171 11.29 -13.37 -16.02
N THR A 172 11.82 -13.82 -14.88
CA THR A 172 12.88 -13.11 -14.16
C THR A 172 14.16 -13.05 -15.00
N THR A 173 14.51 -14.16 -15.67
CA THR A 173 15.66 -14.22 -16.58
C THR A 173 15.46 -13.34 -17.81
N ALA A 174 14.26 -13.35 -18.41
CA ALA A 174 13.90 -12.52 -19.54
C ALA A 174 13.97 -11.03 -19.21
N LEU A 175 13.51 -10.65 -18.01
CA LEU A 175 13.59 -9.28 -17.53
C LEU A 175 15.05 -8.78 -17.48
N LEU A 176 15.95 -9.58 -16.91
CA LEU A 176 17.38 -9.26 -16.88
C LEU A 176 17.99 -9.21 -18.29
N HIS A 177 17.56 -10.10 -19.19
CA HIS A 177 18.05 -10.14 -20.56
C HIS A 177 17.67 -8.88 -21.37
N TYR A 178 16.42 -8.44 -21.26
CA TYR A 178 15.93 -7.27 -21.98
C TYR A 178 16.30 -5.94 -21.31
N GLN A 179 16.96 -5.96 -20.16
CA GLN A 179 17.19 -4.74 -19.38
C GLN A 179 18.13 -3.76 -20.11
N LEU A 180 17.53 -2.72 -20.70
CA LEU A 180 18.23 -1.58 -21.29
C LEU A 180 17.77 -0.29 -20.59
N PRO A 181 18.55 0.26 -19.63
CA PRO A 181 18.15 1.43 -18.84
C PRO A 181 17.82 2.69 -19.65
N GLN A 182 18.39 2.82 -20.84
CA GLN A 182 18.21 4.00 -21.70
C GLN A 182 16.96 3.93 -22.59
N MET A 183 16.35 2.74 -22.74
CA MET A 183 15.21 2.51 -23.65
C MET A 183 14.12 1.66 -22.99
N PRO A 184 13.45 2.16 -21.94
CA PRO A 184 12.49 1.39 -21.16
C PRO A 184 11.26 0.93 -21.96
N ASP A 185 10.86 1.69 -22.99
CA ASP A 185 9.77 1.36 -23.89
C ASP A 185 10.07 0.09 -24.72
N VAL A 186 11.31 -0.04 -25.19
CA VAL A 186 11.78 -1.23 -25.91
C VAL A 186 11.85 -2.44 -24.98
N VAL A 187 12.28 -2.26 -23.72
CA VAL A 187 12.29 -3.33 -22.71
C VAL A 187 10.88 -3.88 -22.50
N VAL A 188 9.91 -3.01 -22.21
CA VAL A 188 8.53 -3.43 -21.94
C VAL A 188 7.94 -4.11 -23.18
N ARG A 189 8.14 -3.55 -24.38
CA ARG A 189 7.66 -4.14 -25.63
C ARG A 189 8.25 -5.53 -25.87
N SER A 190 9.57 -5.68 -25.70
CA SER A 190 10.27 -6.96 -25.92
C SER A 190 9.82 -8.00 -24.91
N PHE A 191 9.72 -7.62 -23.64
CA PHE A 191 9.22 -8.49 -22.57
C PHE A 191 7.77 -8.93 -22.82
N MET A 192 6.87 -8.01 -23.18
CA MET A 192 5.47 -8.34 -23.46
C MET A 192 5.31 -9.22 -24.70
N THR A 193 6.15 -9.02 -25.72
CA THR A 193 6.18 -9.87 -26.92
C THR A 193 6.65 -11.28 -26.58
N TRP A 194 7.70 -11.39 -25.76
CA TRP A 194 8.17 -12.66 -25.24
C TRP A 194 7.13 -13.36 -24.38
N LEU A 195 6.47 -12.63 -23.47
CA LEU A 195 5.42 -13.17 -22.61
C LEU A 195 4.23 -13.69 -23.43
N ARG A 196 3.85 -12.98 -24.50
CA ARG A 196 2.77 -13.39 -25.42
C ARG A 196 3.01 -14.76 -26.05
N SER A 197 4.27 -15.19 -26.23
CA SER A 197 4.60 -16.51 -26.78
C SER A 197 4.06 -17.69 -25.93
N TYR A 198 3.78 -17.45 -24.64
CA TYR A 198 3.20 -18.44 -23.74
C TYR A 198 1.71 -18.71 -23.98
N ILE A 199 1.04 -17.97 -24.86
CA ILE A 199 -0.34 -18.29 -25.26
C ILE A 199 -0.47 -19.71 -25.84
N LYS A 200 0.62 -20.23 -26.43
CA LYS A 200 0.72 -21.60 -26.96
C LYS A 200 1.51 -22.55 -26.02
N LEU A 201 1.61 -22.25 -24.73
CA LEU A 201 2.43 -23.04 -23.78
C LEU A 201 2.15 -24.55 -23.83
N PHE A 202 0.88 -24.95 -23.91
CA PHE A 202 0.47 -26.35 -23.98
C PHE A 202 0.18 -26.85 -25.41
N GLN A 203 0.37 -25.99 -26.41
CA GLN A 203 0.01 -26.27 -27.82
C GLN A 203 1.24 -26.32 -28.75
N ALA A 204 2.39 -25.81 -28.31
CA ALA A 204 3.61 -25.83 -29.09
C ALA A 204 4.51 -26.99 -28.65
N PRO A 205 5.00 -27.83 -29.58
CA PRO A 205 6.03 -28.81 -29.28
C PRO A 205 7.39 -28.12 -29.06
N CYS A 206 8.31 -28.82 -28.40
CA CYS A 206 9.70 -28.38 -28.30
C CYS A 206 10.35 -28.40 -29.69
N GLN A 207 10.97 -27.29 -30.11
CA GLN A 207 11.59 -27.20 -31.43
C GLN A 207 12.78 -28.17 -31.62
N ARG A 208 13.45 -28.54 -30.53
CA ARG A 208 14.60 -29.46 -30.61
C ARG A 208 14.22 -30.92 -30.67
N CYS A 209 13.35 -31.37 -29.76
CA CYS A 209 13.04 -32.80 -29.62
C CYS A 209 11.68 -33.18 -30.22
N GLY A 210 10.88 -32.22 -30.69
CA GLY A 210 9.55 -32.43 -31.28
C GLY A 210 8.47 -32.89 -30.30
N LYS A 211 8.80 -33.11 -29.02
CA LYS A 211 7.87 -33.60 -28.00
C LYS A 211 7.12 -32.45 -27.31
N PHE A 212 5.89 -32.71 -26.90
CA PHE A 212 5.05 -31.78 -26.12
C PHE A 212 5.33 -31.81 -24.62
N LEU A 213 5.90 -32.90 -24.11
CA LEU A 213 6.20 -33.06 -22.68
C LEU A 213 7.56 -33.73 -22.52
N GLN A 214 8.29 -33.29 -21.49
CA GLN A 214 9.49 -33.92 -20.98
C GLN A 214 9.45 -33.84 -19.45
N ASP A 215 9.62 -34.97 -18.77
CA ASP A 215 9.53 -35.08 -17.31
C ASP A 215 8.21 -34.51 -16.73
N GLY A 216 7.11 -34.66 -17.48
CA GLY A 216 5.79 -34.15 -17.10
C GLY A 216 5.60 -32.64 -17.27
N LEU A 217 6.60 -31.93 -17.81
CA LEU A 217 6.53 -30.48 -18.06
C LEU A 217 6.49 -30.18 -19.56
N PRO A 218 5.69 -29.17 -19.98
CA PRO A 218 5.73 -28.68 -21.36
C PRO A 218 7.02 -27.90 -21.63
N PRO A 219 7.28 -27.51 -22.89
CA PRO A 219 8.37 -26.62 -23.23
C PRO A 219 8.14 -25.27 -22.56
N THR A 220 8.75 -25.04 -21.40
CA THR A 220 8.58 -23.83 -20.59
C THR A 220 9.57 -22.73 -20.99
N TRP A 221 10.72 -23.08 -21.59
CA TRP A 221 11.69 -22.10 -22.05
C TRP A 221 11.23 -21.46 -23.36
N ARG A 222 11.51 -20.16 -23.50
CA ARG A 222 11.27 -19.38 -24.71
C ARG A 222 12.55 -18.63 -25.04
N ASP A 223 13.10 -18.89 -26.22
CA ASP A 223 14.27 -18.17 -26.69
C ASP A 223 13.99 -16.66 -26.77
N PHE A 224 14.95 -15.83 -26.34
CA PHE A 224 14.72 -14.39 -26.21
C PHE A 224 14.71 -13.64 -27.54
N ARG A 225 15.16 -14.25 -28.63
CA ARG A 225 15.20 -13.61 -29.96
C ARG A 225 14.11 -14.17 -30.86
N THR A 226 14.02 -15.49 -30.93
CA THR A 226 13.15 -16.22 -31.86
C THR A 226 11.79 -16.55 -31.25
N LEU A 227 11.66 -16.51 -29.92
CA LEU A 227 10.45 -16.89 -29.15
C LEU A 227 10.07 -18.36 -29.30
N GLU A 228 10.99 -19.19 -29.81
CA GLU A 228 10.79 -20.61 -29.98
C GLU A 228 10.73 -21.35 -28.64
N ALA A 229 9.92 -22.41 -28.61
CA ALA A 229 9.60 -23.16 -27.41
C ALA A 229 10.58 -24.33 -27.21
N PHE A 230 11.20 -24.41 -26.03
CA PHE A 230 12.12 -25.49 -25.67
C PHE A 230 11.82 -26.03 -24.26
N HIS A 231 12.15 -27.30 -24.01
CA HIS A 231 12.28 -27.79 -22.64
C HIS A 231 13.54 -27.22 -21.99
N ASP A 232 13.58 -27.22 -20.66
CA ASP A 232 14.71 -26.68 -19.86
C ASP A 232 16.05 -27.37 -20.24
N THR A 233 16.00 -28.68 -20.46
CA THR A 233 17.15 -29.50 -20.89
C THR A 233 17.46 -29.38 -22.39
N CYS A 234 16.51 -28.88 -23.19
CA CYS A 234 16.63 -28.73 -24.65
C CYS A 234 17.08 -27.33 -25.05
N ARG A 235 17.72 -26.57 -24.15
CA ARG A 235 18.17 -25.20 -24.41
C ARG A 235 19.51 -25.12 -25.18
N GLN A 236 20.40 -26.11 -25.02
CA GLN A 236 21.81 -26.10 -25.49
C GLN A 236 22.04 -26.62 -26.91
#